data_AF-D3DY61-F1
#
_entry.id   AF-D3DY61-F1
#
_cell.length_a   1.000
_cell.length_b   1.000
_cell.length_c   1.000
_cell.angle_alpha   90.00
_cell.angle_beta   90.00
_cell.angle_gamma   90.00
#
_symmetry.space_group_name_H-M   'P 1'
#
loop_
_entity.id
_entity.type
_entity.pdbx_description
1 polymer ?
#
loop_
_entity_poly.entity_id
_entity_poly.type
_entity_poly.pdbx_seq_one_letter_code
_entity_poly.pdbx_strand_id
1 'polypeptide(L)' 'MTVVARIVISGPLNGGWFVTPLHHDGTAGETRRFAAPEEARAFAAATYPGKPIRQANLHPPPMPKGSRVRFPVFPK' A
#
# COMPACT_ATOMS: atom_id res chain seq x y z
N MET A 1 -15.47 -20.23 2.90
CA MET A 1 -15.59 -19.19 1.85
C MET A 1 -15.05 -17.88 2.40
N THR A 2 -13.89 -17.43 1.95
CA THR A 2 -13.27 -16.18 2.42
C THR A 2 -13.85 -15.00 1.64
N VAL A 3 -14.62 -14.16 2.32
CA VAL A 3 -15.23 -12.97 1.71
C VAL A 3 -14.19 -11.86 1.63
N VAL A 4 -13.98 -11.33 0.43
CA VAL A 4 -13.12 -10.17 0.21
C VAL A 4 -13.73 -8.94 0.88
N ALA A 5 -13.00 -8.35 1.82
CA ALA A 5 -13.42 -7.18 2.58
C ALA A 5 -13.10 -5.88 1.84
N ARG A 6 -11.88 -5.78 1.31
CA ARG A 6 -11.38 -4.58 0.62
C ARG A 6 -10.26 -4.94 -0.34
N ILE A 7 -10.01 -4.09 -1.32
CA ILE A 7 -8.88 -4.26 -2.25
C ILE A 7 -7.85 -3.17 -1.96
N VAL A 8 -6.58 -3.56 -1.89
CA VAL A 8 -5.47 -2.62 -1.72
C VAL A 8 -4.67 -2.56 -3.00
N ILE A 9 -4.51 -1.35 -3.54
CA ILE A 9 -3.59 -1.07 -4.64
C ILE A 9 -2.36 -0.40 -4.04
N SER A 10 -1.21 -1.06 -4.10
CA SER A 10 0.06 -0.56 -3.58
C SER A 10 1.03 -0.27 -4.73
N GLY A 11 1.69 0.88 -4.68
CA GLY A 11 2.63 1.30 -5.71
C GLY A 11 2.87 2.83 -5.71
N PRO A 12 3.80 3.30 -6.54
CA PRO A 12 4.71 2.50 -7.37
C PRO A 12 5.85 1.87 -6.54
N LEU A 13 6.00 0.55 -6.61
CA LEU A 13 7.10 -0.21 -6.02
C LEU A 13 7.88 -0.88 -7.15
N ASN A 14 9.18 -0.58 -7.30
CA ASN A 14 10.02 -1.11 -8.39
C ASN A 14 9.40 -0.93 -9.80
N GLY A 15 8.76 0.22 -10.05
CA GLY A 15 8.09 0.51 -11.32
C GLY A 15 6.85 -0.33 -11.60
N GLY A 16 6.26 -0.97 -10.58
CA GLY A 16 5.04 -1.75 -10.68
C GLY A 16 3.97 -1.31 -9.70
N TRP A 17 2.73 -1.57 -10.08
CA TRP A 17 1.54 -1.44 -9.25
C TRP A 17 1.05 -2.83 -8.85
N PHE A 18 0.66 -3.01 -7.61
CA PHE A 18 0.26 -4.29 -7.06
C PHE A 18 -1.15 -4.21 -6.53
N VAL A 19 -2.00 -5.15 -6.93
CA VAL A 19 -3.37 -5.28 -6.44
C VAL A 19 -3.42 -6.47 -5.51
N THR A 20 -3.75 -6.24 -4.25
CA THR A 20 -3.86 -7.26 -3.22
C THR A 20 -5.27 -7.23 -2.61
N PRO A 21 -6.08 -8.27 -2.80
CA PRO A 21 -7.35 -8.39 -2.11
C PRO A 21 -7.10 -8.72 -0.62
N LEU A 22 -7.81 -8.05 0.27
CA LEU A 22 -7.79 -8.31 1.71
C LEU A 22 -9.12 -8.93 2.12
N HIS A 23 -9.02 -10.07 2.78
CA HIS A 23 -10.15 -10.82 3.29
C HIS A 23 -10.58 -10.31 4.67
N HIS A 24 -11.79 -10.66 5.11
CA HIS A 24 -12.32 -10.24 6.41
C HIS A 24 -11.54 -10.81 7.61
N ASP A 25 -10.87 -11.94 7.43
CA ASP A 25 -9.99 -12.57 8.43
C ASP A 25 -8.61 -11.90 8.53
N GLY A 26 -8.35 -10.87 7.72
CA GLY A 26 -7.07 -10.17 7.66
C GLY A 26 -6.04 -10.85 6.77
N THR A 27 -6.38 -11.97 6.11
CA THR A 27 -5.49 -12.62 5.15
C THR A 27 -5.43 -11.83 3.85
N ALA A 28 -4.23 -11.72 3.28
CA ALA A 28 -4.02 -11.20 1.95
C ALA A 28 -4.21 -12.34 0.93
N GLY A 29 -5.05 -12.11 -0.07
CA GLY A 29 -5.20 -13.03 -1.19
C GLY A 29 -4.12 -12.79 -2.26
N GLU A 30 -4.34 -13.38 -3.43
CA GLU A 30 -3.39 -13.36 -4.54
C GLU A 30 -3.08 -11.93 -4.99
N THR A 31 -1.79 -11.58 -5.01
CA THR A 31 -1.32 -10.26 -5.43
C THR A 31 -0.93 -10.28 -6.90
N ARG A 32 -1.54 -9.40 -7.71
CA ARG A 32 -1.16 -9.22 -9.13
C ARG A 32 -0.39 -7.93 -9.35
N ARG A 33 0.67 -8.02 -10.14
CA ARG A 33 1.48 -6.88 -10.60
C ARG A 33 0.98 -6.35 -11.93
N PHE A 34 0.95 -5.03 -12.06
CA PHE A 34 0.59 -4.27 -13.25
C PHE A 34 1.66 -3.23 -13.55
N ALA A 35 1.79 -2.84 -14.81
CA ALA A 35 2.74 -1.81 -15.23
C ALA A 35 2.15 -0.41 -14.99
N ALA A 36 0.86 -0.23 -15.26
CA ALA A 36 0.17 1.05 -15.10
C ALA A 36 -0.84 1.05 -13.92
N PRO A 37 -1.04 2.21 -13.27
CA PRO A 37 -2.05 2.35 -12.22
C PRO A 37 -3.48 2.20 -12.75
N GLU A 38 -3.75 2.64 -14.00
CA GLU A 38 -5.07 2.48 -14.60
C GLU A 38 -5.43 1.01 -14.80
N GLU A 39 -4.48 0.18 -15.24
CA GLU A 39 -4.68 -1.27 -15.40
C GLU A 39 -5.00 -1.94 -14.06
N ALA A 40 -4.26 -1.59 -13.01
CA ALA A 40 -4.50 -2.10 -11.67
C ALA A 40 -5.91 -1.75 -11.16
N ARG A 41 -6.38 -0.53 -11.42
CA ARG A 41 -7.73 -0.07 -11.04
C ARG A 41 -8.82 -0.74 -11.87
N ALA A 42 -8.64 -0.83 -13.19
CA ALA A 42 -9.58 -1.50 -14.09
C ALA A 42 -9.73 -2.97 -13.72
N PHE A 43 -8.63 -3.66 -13.44
CA PHE A 43 -8.65 -5.04 -12.96
C PHE A 43 -9.37 -5.19 -11.63
N ALA A 44 -9.08 -4.32 -10.65
CA ALA A 44 -9.74 -4.36 -9.35
C ALA A 44 -11.26 -4.12 -9.46
N ALA A 45 -11.68 -3.16 -10.27
CA ALA A 45 -13.09 -2.86 -10.50
C ALA A 45 -13.83 -3.99 -11.24
N ALA A 46 -13.18 -4.63 -12.21
CA ALA A 46 -13.75 -5.75 -12.95
C ALA A 46 -13.83 -7.04 -12.12
N THR A 47 -12.81 -7.32 -11.30
CA THR A 47 -12.72 -8.56 -10.51
C THR A 47 -13.52 -8.48 -9.22
N TYR A 48 -13.58 -7.31 -8.59
CA TYR A 48 -14.23 -7.09 -7.30
C TYR A 48 -15.25 -5.95 -7.37
N PRO A 49 -16.36 -6.14 -8.11
CA PRO A 49 -17.36 -5.10 -8.27
C PRO A 49 -17.96 -4.70 -6.92
N GLY A 50 -18.06 -3.39 -6.68
CA GLY A 50 -18.66 -2.83 -5.47
C GLY A 50 -17.83 -2.99 -4.19
N LYS A 51 -16.60 -3.49 -4.26
CA LYS A 51 -15.70 -3.56 -3.10
C LYS A 51 -14.91 -2.27 -2.93
N PRO A 52 -14.69 -1.80 -1.69
CA PRO A 52 -13.90 -0.60 -1.45
C PRO A 52 -12.45 -0.83 -1.88
N ILE A 53 -12.00 -0.03 -2.85
CA ILE A 53 -10.61 -0.01 -3.34
C ILE A 53 -9.87 1.08 -2.57
N ARG A 54 -8.85 0.69 -1.81
CA ARG A 54 -7.91 1.59 -1.13
C ARG A 54 -6.60 1.62 -1.88
N GLN A 55 -6.21 2.77 -2.39
CA GLN A 55 -4.83 2.96 -2.82
C GLN A 55 -3.97 3.20 -1.59
N ALA A 56 -3.08 2.26 -1.27
CA ALA A 56 -2.02 2.49 -0.31
C ALA A 56 -1.03 3.45 -0.99
N ASN A 57 -1.26 4.76 -0.83
CA ASN A 57 -0.19 5.72 -0.99
C ASN A 57 0.87 5.31 0.02
N LEU A 58 1.95 4.69 -0.45
CA LEU A 58 3.24 4.71 0.22
C LEU A 58 3.66 6.17 0.25
N HIS A 59 3.04 6.93 1.15
CA HIS A 59 3.67 8.12 1.67
C HIS A 59 4.98 7.59 2.26
N PRO A 60 6.16 8.01 1.78
CA PRO A 60 7.35 7.79 2.57
C PRO A 60 7.01 8.27 3.99
N PRO A 61 7.42 7.53 5.05
CA PRO A 61 7.18 8.00 6.40
C PRO A 61 7.62 9.47 6.43
N PRO A 62 6.83 10.41 6.98
CA PRO A 62 7.30 11.77 7.12
C PRO A 62 8.65 11.66 7.82
N MET A 63 9.74 11.99 7.11
CA MET A 63 11.05 12.04 7.74
C MET A 63 10.86 12.90 8.99
N PRO A 64 11.23 12.41 10.19
CA PRO A 64 11.10 13.23 11.39
C PRO A 64 11.88 14.52 11.12
N LYS A 65 11.13 15.62 10.95
CA LYS A 65 11.66 16.97 10.74
C LYS A 65 12.59 17.25 11.92
N GLY A 66 13.89 17.18 11.66
CA GLY A 66 14.95 17.61 12.56
C GLY A 66 14.72 17.25 14.03
N SER A 67 14.86 15.97 14.40
CA SER A 67 15.35 15.70 15.75
C SER A 67 16.72 16.35 15.85
N ARG A 68 16.77 17.54 16.46
CA ARG A 68 17.99 18.16 16.95
C ARG A 68 18.69 17.12 17.81
N VAL A 69 19.66 16.42 17.22
CA VAL A 69 20.62 15.61 17.97
C VAL A 69 21.35 16.60 18.86
N ARG A 70 20.88 16.77 20.09
CA ARG A 70 21.68 17.38 21.15
C ARG A 70 22.76 16.36 21.46
N PHE A 71 23.89 16.48 20.78
CA PHE A 71 25.12 15.88 21.25
C PHE A 71 25.35 16.38 22.69
N PRO A 72 25.44 15.49 23.70
CA PRO A 72 25.96 15.93 24.99
C PRO A 72 27.43 16.30 24.76
N VAL A 73 27.71 17.60 24.81
CA VAL A 73 29.08 18.13 24.88
C VAL A 73 29.62 17.69 26.24
N PHE A 74 30.56 16.74 26.24
CA PHE A 74 31.31 16.38 27.44
C PHE A 74 32.29 17.52 27.76
N PRO A 75 32.25 18.10 28.98
CA PRO A 75 33.28 19.05 29.40
C PRO A 75 34.61 18.32 29.64
N LYS A 76 35.72 18.98 29.25
CA LYS A 76 37.10 18.57 29.54
C LYS A 76 37.42 18.64 31.03
#